data_AF-A0A550I807-F1
#
_entry.id   AF-A0A550I807-F1
#
_cell.length_a   1.000
_cell.length_b   1.000
_cell.length_c   1.000
_cell.angle_alpha   90.00
_cell.angle_beta   90.00
_cell.angle_gamma   90.00
#
_symmetry.space_group_name_H-M   'P 1'
#
loop_
_entity.id
_entity.type
_entity.pdbx_description
1 polymer ?
#
loop_
_entity_poly.entity_id
_entity_poly.type
_entity_poly.pdbx_seq_one_letter_code
_entity_poly.pdbx_strand_id
1 'polypeptide(L)'
;MHYLYILYSQKLNRFYTGETSDLQARLEMHNTHHFKKAFTKPADVWTLKLKFETRTRDEARHLELFIKRMKSRKFIEKIIHNPLILAEILAGRS
;
A
#
# COMPACT_ATOMS: atom_id res chain seq x y z
N MET A 1 -14.45 -6.41 5.32
CA MET A 1 -13.59 -6.16 4.16
C MET A 1 -12.39 -5.36 4.62
N HIS A 2 -11.22 -5.67 4.09
CA HIS A 2 -9.97 -4.97 4.39
C HIS A 2 -9.31 -4.56 3.07
N TYR A 3 -8.46 -3.55 3.14
CA TYR A 3 -7.75 -3.01 1.99
C TYR A 3 -6.26 -3.06 2.26
N LEU A 4 -5.54 -3.79 1.42
CA LEU A 4 -4.10 -3.67 1.33
C LEU A 4 -3.78 -2.46 0.44
N TYR A 5 -2.89 -1.59 0.90
CA TYR A 5 -2.48 -0.41 0.16
C TYR A 5 -0.97 -0.28 0.11
N ILE A 6 -0.48 0.27 -1.00
CA ILE A 6 0.92 0.60 -1.21
C ILE A 6 1.02 2.08 -1.54
N LEU A 7 1.71 2.81 -0.67
CA LEU A 7 2.07 4.20 -0.88
C LEU A 7 3.53 4.30 -1.32
N TYR A 8 3.81 5.30 -2.14
CA TYR A 8 5.16 5.63 -2.57
C TYR A 8 5.44 7.10 -2.28
N SER A 9 6.51 7.36 -1.54
CA SER A 9 7.06 8.71 -1.41
C SER A 9 8.14 8.88 -2.47
N GLN A 10 7.90 9.78 -3.44
CA GLN A 10 8.89 10.15 -4.46
C GLN A 10 10.16 10.74 -3.82
N LYS A 11 9.99 11.46 -2.72
CA LYS A 11 11.08 12.16 -2.04
C LYS A 11 11.97 11.21 -1.24
N LEU A 12 11.37 10.26 -0.53
CA LEU A 12 12.10 9.24 0.22
C LEU A 12 12.48 8.03 -0.65
N ASN A 13 12.01 7.99 -1.90
CA ASN A 13 12.15 6.88 -2.84
C ASN A 13 11.81 5.53 -2.18
N ARG A 14 10.80 5.55 -1.29
CA ARG A 14 10.46 4.45 -0.38
C ARG A 14 9.02 4.04 -0.56
N PHE A 15 8.81 2.72 -0.55
CA PHE A 15 7.49 2.12 -0.55
C PHE A 15 7.03 1.85 0.88
N TYR A 16 5.77 2.19 1.15
CA TYR A 16 5.09 1.86 2.39
C TYR A 16 3.92 0.94 2.06
N THR A 17 3.92 -0.26 2.62
CA THR A 17 2.84 -1.23 2.46
C THR A 17 2.15 -1.43 3.81
N GLY A 18 0.83 -1.31 3.81
CA GLY A 18 0.01 -1.53 4.99
C GLY A 18 -1.36 -2.09 4.62
N GLU A 19 -2.06 -2.60 5.62
CA GLU A 19 -3.48 -2.92 5.55
C GLU A 19 -4.33 -1.94 6.36
N THR A 20 -5.54 -1.66 5.90
CA THR A 20 -6.53 -0.91 6.66
C THR A 20 -7.94 -1.26 6.20
N SER A 21 -8.92 -1.17 7.09
CA SER A 21 -10.33 -1.22 6.71
C SER A 21 -10.81 0.08 6.06
N ASP A 22 -10.13 1.21 6.34
CA ASP A 22 -10.52 2.54 5.86
C ASP A 22 -9.32 3.30 5.26
N LEU A 23 -9.17 3.17 3.94
CA LEU A 23 -8.02 3.70 3.20
C LEU A 23 -8.04 5.23 3.13
N GLN A 24 -9.23 5.83 3.08
CA GLN A 24 -9.42 7.27 2.96
C GLN A 24 -9.01 7.97 4.26
N ALA A 25 -9.56 7.56 5.41
CA ALA A 25 -9.18 8.10 6.71
C ALA A 25 -7.68 7.89 6.98
N ARG A 26 -7.12 6.75 6.58
CA ARG A 26 -5.68 6.45 6.75
C ARG A 26 -4.80 7.36 5.89
N LEU A 27 -5.15 7.56 4.63
CA LEU A 27 -4.43 8.43 3.71
C LEU A 27 -4.54 9.90 4.14
N GLU A 28 -5.72 10.33 4.55
CA GLU A 28 -5.95 11.66 5.13
C GLU A 28 -5.12 11.85 6.39
N MET A 29 -5.05 10.87 7.30
CA MET A 29 -4.21 10.96 8.51
C MET A 29 -2.71 11.07 8.16
N HIS A 30 -2.23 10.26 7.20
CA HIS A 30 -0.84 10.35 6.73
C HIS A 30 -0.56 11.71 6.08
N ASN A 31 -1.45 12.17 5.20
CA ASN A 31 -1.27 13.44 4.51
C ASN A 31 -1.43 14.62 5.46
N THR A 32 -2.47 14.70 6.28
CA THR A 32 -2.70 15.81 7.24
C THR A 32 -1.57 15.96 8.27
N HIS A 33 -0.98 14.86 8.75
CA HIS A 33 0.17 14.94 9.65
C HIS A 33 1.42 15.51 8.95
N HIS A 34 1.57 15.25 7.65
CA HIS A 34 2.63 15.82 6.82
C HIS A 34 2.30 17.21 6.25
N PHE A 35 1.02 17.53 6.04
CA PHE A 35 0.50 18.73 5.38
C PHE A 35 0.22 19.92 6.31
N LYS A 36 0.49 19.81 7.62
CA LYS A 36 0.38 20.95 8.56
C LYS A 36 1.18 22.21 8.16
N LYS A 37 1.97 22.19 7.07
CA LYS A 37 2.86 23.29 6.68
C LYS A 37 2.97 23.64 5.18
N ALA A 38 2.09 23.20 4.26
CA ALA A 38 2.30 23.60 2.86
C ALA A 38 1.02 23.76 2.03
N PHE A 39 0.55 25.00 1.94
CA PHE A 39 -0.37 25.48 0.90
C PHE A 39 0.33 25.71 -0.46
N THR A 40 1.63 25.42 -0.59
CA THR A 40 2.39 25.59 -1.84
C THR A 40 3.77 24.97 -1.66
N LYS A 41 3.96 23.72 -2.10
CA LYS A 41 5.20 23.04 -2.51
C LYS A 41 4.96 21.52 -2.50
N PRO A 42 5.52 20.73 -3.45
CA PRO A 42 5.40 19.28 -3.48
C PRO A 42 6.24 18.65 -2.36
N ALA A 43 5.79 18.81 -1.11
CA ALA A 43 6.44 18.28 0.07
C ALA A 43 5.83 16.90 0.38
N ASP A 44 6.56 15.84 0.03
CA ASP A 44 6.40 14.50 0.63
C ASP A 44 4.99 13.89 0.55
N VAL A 45 4.26 14.11 -0.55
CA VAL A 45 2.94 13.49 -0.72
C VAL A 45 3.09 11.99 -0.94
N TRP A 46 2.54 11.20 -0.02
CA TRP A 46 2.44 9.76 -0.20
C TRP A 46 1.46 9.48 -1.34
N THR A 47 1.97 8.98 -2.46
CA THR A 47 1.14 8.67 -3.63
C THR A 47 0.65 7.24 -3.51
N LEU A 48 -0.66 7.04 -3.55
CA LEU A 48 -1.25 5.70 -3.64
C LEU A 48 -0.86 5.06 -4.97
N LYS A 49 -0.08 3.98 -4.92
CA LYS A 49 0.36 3.22 -6.09
C LYS A 49 -0.49 1.97 -6.32
N LEU A 50 -0.93 1.34 -5.23
CA LEU A 50 -1.75 0.14 -5.30
C LEU A 50 -2.80 0.17 -4.20
N LYS A 51 -4.02 -0.26 -4.54
CA LYS A 51 -5.05 -0.65 -3.58
C LYS A 51 -5.57 -2.02 -3.98
N PHE A 52 -5.68 -2.93 -3.03
CA PHE A 52 -6.19 -4.27 -3.24
C PHE A 52 -7.20 -4.61 -2.15
N GLU A 53 -8.41 -4.95 -2.54
CA GLU A 53 -9.48 -5.31 -1.62
C GLU A 53 -9.38 -6.79 -1.25
N THR A 54 -9.50 -7.10 0.04
CA THR A 54 -9.57 -8.45 0.57
C THR A 54 -10.87 -8.65 1.32
N ARG A 55 -11.35 -9.90 1.32
CA ARG A 55 -12.58 -10.26 2.03
C ARG A 55 -12.34 -10.25 3.53
N THR A 56 -11.21 -10.81 3.95
CA THR A 56 -10.84 -10.93 5.37
C THR A 56 -9.58 -10.15 5.72
N ARG A 57 -9.44 -9.84 7.01
CA ARG A 57 -8.23 -9.23 7.58
C ARG A 57 -7.01 -10.15 7.47
N ASP A 58 -7.22 -11.47 7.62
CA ASP A 58 -6.14 -12.45 7.54
C ASP A 58 -5.47 -12.41 6.16
N GLU A 59 -6.28 -12.37 5.10
CA GLU A 59 -5.78 -12.26 3.72
C GLU A 59 -4.96 -10.97 3.50
N ALA A 60 -5.48 -9.82 3.94
CA ALA A 60 -4.75 -8.55 3.83
C ALA A 60 -3.42 -8.60 4.60
N ARG A 61 -3.45 -9.11 5.84
CA ARG A 61 -2.25 -9.25 6.66
C ARG A 61 -1.26 -10.23 6.06
N HIS A 62 -1.73 -11.33 5.47
CA HIS A 62 -0.89 -12.32 4.81
C HIS A 62 -0.17 -11.71 3.61
N LEU A 63 -0.90 -11.00 2.74
CA LEU A 63 -0.31 -10.28 1.61
C LEU A 63 0.68 -9.21 2.08
N GLU A 64 0.33 -8.44 3.11
CA GLU A 64 1.23 -7.43 3.69
C GLU A 64 2.55 -8.06 4.16
N LEU A 65 2.48 -9.15 4.93
CA LEU A 65 3.65 -9.89 5.40
C LEU A 65 4.44 -10.50 4.25
N PHE A 66 3.78 -11.03 3.22
CA PHE A 66 4.42 -11.59 2.04
C PHE A 66 5.23 -10.52 1.29
N ILE A 67 4.63 -9.36 1.03
CA ILE A 67 5.28 -8.22 0.37
C ILE A 67 6.46 -7.72 1.21
N LYS A 68 6.26 -7.56 2.53
CA LYS A 68 7.33 -7.17 3.47
C LYS A 68 8.46 -8.20 3.52
N ARG A 69 8.16 -9.49 3.37
CA ARG A 69 9.14 -10.58 3.38
C ARG A 69 9.98 -10.59 2.11
N MET A 70 9.38 -10.32 0.95
CA MET A 70 10.11 -10.25 -0.33
C MET A 70 11.21 -9.19 -0.30
N LYS A 71 11.01 -8.06 0.40
CA LYS A 71 11.96 -6.92 0.50
C LYS A 71 12.52 -6.46 -0.86
N SER A 72 11.81 -6.76 -1.94
CA SER A 72 12.29 -6.55 -3.30
C SER A 72 11.48 -5.44 -3.95
N ARG A 73 12.16 -4.35 -4.28
CA ARG A 73 11.55 -3.21 -4.98
C ARG A 73 10.91 -3.65 -6.30
N LYS A 74 11.63 -4.48 -7.08
CA LYS A 74 11.14 -5.05 -8.34
C LYS A 74 9.86 -5.84 -8.14
N PHE A 75 9.75 -6.58 -7.03
CA PHE A 75 8.53 -7.32 -6.71
C PHE A 75 7.36 -6.38 -6.41
N ILE A 76 7.60 -5.33 -5.61
CA ILE A 76 6.60 -4.29 -5.31
C ILE A 76 6.13 -3.60 -6.60
N GLU A 77 7.04 -3.26 -7.51
CA GLU A 77 6.68 -2.67 -8.81
C GLU A 77 5.89 -3.66 -9.68
N LYS A 78 6.24 -4.95 -9.65
CA LYS A 78 5.52 -6.00 -10.37
C LYS A 78 4.08 -6.16 -9.89
N ILE A 79 3.84 -6.16 -8.57
CA ILE A 79 2.48 -6.23 -8.02
C ILE A 79 1.70 -4.93 -8.24
N ILE A 80 2.37 -3.76 -8.26
CA ILE A 80 1.74 -2.49 -8.61
C ILE A 80 1.26 -2.52 -10.06
N HIS A 81 2.08 -3.04 -10.97
CA HIS A 81 1.74 -3.14 -12.39
C HIS A 81 0.73 -4.26 -12.66
N ASN A 82 0.80 -5.35 -11.90
CA ASN A 82 -0.11 -6.50 -12.02
C ASN A 82 -0.67 -6.91 -10.65
N PRO A 83 -1.77 -6.28 -10.18
CA PRO A 83 -2.40 -6.61 -8.91
C PRO A 83 -3.01 -8.02 -8.87
N LEU A 84 -3.23 -8.66 -10.02
CA LEU A 84 -3.74 -10.03 -10.12
C LEU A 84 -2.85 -11.03 -9.40
N ILE A 85 -1.54 -10.77 -9.32
CA ILE A 85 -0.58 -11.60 -8.58
C ILE A 85 -1.01 -11.75 -7.11
N LEU A 86 -1.57 -10.71 -6.49
CA LEU A 86 -2.06 -10.77 -5.11
C LEU A 86 -3.27 -11.70 -5.00
N ALA A 87 -4.18 -11.64 -5.97
CA ALA A 87 -5.32 -12.55 -6.04
C ALA A 87 -4.86 -14.00 -6.28
N GLU A 88 -3.86 -14.22 -7.13
CA GLU A 88 -3.28 -15.55 -7.37
C GLU A 88 -2.59 -16.12 -6.13
N ILE A 89 -1.86 -15.30 -5.37
CA ILE A 89 -1.25 -15.71 -4.09
C ILE A 89 -2.33 -16.14 -3.08
N LEU A 90 -3.46 -15.44 -3.05
CA LEU A 90 -4.60 -15.81 -2.21
C LEU A 90 -5.33 -17.06 -2.71
N ALA A 91 -5.48 -17.22 -4.03
CA ALA A 91 -6.19 -18.34 -4.63
C ALA A 91 -5.38 -19.65 -4.60
N GLY A 92 -4.05 -19.56 -4.77
CA GLY A 92 -3.12 -20.68 -4.72
C GLY A 92 -2.88 -21.26 -3.32
N ARG A 93 -3.65 -20.83 -2.31
CA ARG A 93 -3.73 -21.45 -0.98
C ARG A 93 -4.61 -22.72 -0.96
N SER A 94 -5.15 -23.13 -2.12
CA SER A 94 -6.02 -24.31 -2.27
C SER A 94 -5.22 -25.61 -2.40
#